data_AF-A0A518ILG2-F1
#
_entry.id   AF-A0A518ILG2-F1
#
_cell.length_a   1.000
_cell.length_b   1.000
_cell.length_c   1.000
_cell.angle_alpha   90.00
_cell.angle_beta   90.00
_cell.angle_gamma   90.00
#
_symmetry.space_group_name_H-M   'P 1'
#
loop_
_entity.id
_entity.type
_entity.pdbx_description
1 polymer ?
#
loop_
_entity_poly.entity_id
_entity_poly.type
_entity_poly.pdbx_seq_one_letter_code
_entity_poly.pdbx_strand_id
1 'polypeptide(L)'
;MRRIQFQCLLLLIGFFLQLSQANAESTLIKFGKETEWKYQDDGKALPPDWVQPDYVDAKWSRGLAPLGFGDRGLNTLVRFGEDPQNKQITTYFRRAFQVEDPDKLKKLVLLIRSDDGIVVYLNGKEIVRHNLPQGQIKWDTRAIQAIGGVLERLYQRFTVGTDHFVSGTNLLAVEVHQANPRSTDLFLDLELRGYQDEKELRPTLTPKAKPAAVAYHSQHYVDPKLKIVDGYVDGGRGMQLNDQGQARSRRELLIVDRSRDESLRKHLEFAKSDDIKSLEPVKRAFRLAKYIDQSMTLEKDNRSTMAAVVLMTREYANEGVLIGDVTRLCGAGVCRHRALLFKILADEAGLDVALVRGNFGDAQHREGHAWNELHLKDGRRYLVDVMHRRFELLSPERSEVSRRYLTIDNKPWYGKPEPNEPKP
;
A
#
# COMPACT_ATOMS: atom_id res chain seq x y z
N MET A 1 20.13 78.00 13.17
CA MET A 1 20.66 76.61 13.18
C MET A 1 19.65 75.67 13.85
N ARG A 2 18.84 74.95 13.07
CA ARG A 2 18.20 73.68 13.47
C ARG A 2 18.01 72.84 12.20
N ARG A 3 18.80 71.78 12.04
CA ARG A 3 18.68 70.80 10.95
C ARG A 3 17.63 69.77 11.35
N ILE A 4 16.61 69.59 10.52
CA ILE A 4 15.62 68.51 10.63
C ILE A 4 16.23 67.29 9.94
N GLN A 5 16.51 66.23 10.68
CA GLN A 5 16.88 64.92 10.12
C GLN A 5 15.61 64.13 9.82
N PHE A 6 15.39 63.81 8.54
CA PHE A 6 14.43 62.79 8.13
C PHE A 6 15.11 61.41 8.27
N GLN A 7 14.61 60.58 9.18
CA GLN A 7 14.91 59.15 9.19
C GLN A 7 13.90 58.44 8.28
N CYS A 8 14.37 57.93 7.13
CA CYS A 8 13.60 56.99 6.31
C CYS A 8 13.64 55.60 6.96
N LEU A 9 12.52 55.17 7.53
CA LEU A 9 12.30 53.81 7.98
C LEU A 9 11.90 52.95 6.75
N LEU A 10 12.83 52.14 6.24
CA LEU A 10 12.56 51.13 5.21
C LEU A 10 11.88 49.92 5.87
N LEU A 11 10.56 49.82 5.73
CA LEU A 11 9.78 48.61 6.07
C LEU A 11 9.96 47.58 4.95
N LEU A 12 10.87 46.63 5.17
CA LEU A 12 10.97 45.40 4.36
C LEU A 12 9.82 44.46 4.74
N ILE A 13 8.71 44.53 4.01
CA ILE A 13 7.66 43.51 4.07
C ILE A 13 8.16 42.31 3.26
N GLY A 14 8.75 41.33 3.95
CA GLY A 14 9.08 40.03 3.37
C GLY A 14 7.79 39.28 3.05
N PHE A 15 7.39 39.27 1.78
CA PHE A 15 6.30 38.44 1.29
C PHE A 15 6.81 36.99 1.23
N PHE A 16 6.63 36.23 2.32
CA PHE A 16 6.78 34.79 2.28
C PHE A 16 5.62 34.23 1.44
N LEU A 17 5.86 34.02 0.14
CA LEU A 17 5.07 33.08 -0.64
C LEU A 17 5.31 31.70 -0.04
N GLN A 18 4.42 31.28 0.87
CA GLN A 18 4.22 29.87 1.12
C GLN A 18 3.73 29.28 -0.21
N LEU A 19 4.64 28.65 -0.95
CA LEU A 19 4.27 27.67 -1.95
C LEU A 19 3.50 26.58 -1.20
N SER A 20 2.18 26.64 -1.22
CA SER A 20 1.37 25.48 -0.90
C SER A 20 1.75 24.43 -1.93
N GLN A 21 2.51 23.41 -1.52
CA GLN A 21 2.47 22.17 -2.27
C GLN A 21 1.01 21.73 -2.21
N ALA A 22 0.29 21.89 -3.32
CA ALA A 22 -1.00 21.25 -3.47
C ALA A 22 -0.75 19.76 -3.21
N ASN A 23 -1.40 19.21 -2.19
CA ASN A 23 -1.34 17.78 -1.97
C ASN A 23 -1.94 17.11 -3.22
N ALA A 24 -1.06 16.47 -3.98
CA ALA A 24 -1.35 15.76 -5.23
C ALA A 24 -2.46 14.71 -5.01
N GLU A 25 -2.36 13.96 -3.91
CA GLU A 25 -3.38 13.00 -3.47
C GLU A 25 -4.13 13.54 -2.25
N SER A 26 -5.45 13.36 -2.23
CA SER A 26 -6.33 13.63 -1.10
C SER A 26 -6.99 12.33 -0.62
N THR A 27 -6.78 11.97 0.64
CA THR A 27 -7.54 10.88 1.27
C THR A 27 -8.90 11.41 1.70
N LEU A 28 -9.94 11.10 0.91
CA LEU A 28 -11.31 11.58 1.14
C LEU A 28 -12.02 10.76 2.22
N ILE A 29 -11.75 9.45 2.26
CA ILE A 29 -12.18 8.55 3.34
C ILE A 29 -10.97 7.69 3.70
N LYS A 30 -10.57 7.75 4.97
CA LYS A 30 -9.47 6.94 5.51
C LYS A 30 -9.91 5.50 5.73
N PHE A 31 -8.98 4.58 5.87
CA PHE A 31 -9.30 3.19 6.19
C PHE A 31 -9.39 2.94 7.70
N GLY A 32 -9.96 1.80 8.07
CA GLY A 32 -9.92 1.25 9.42
C GLY A 32 -10.46 2.21 10.48
N LYS A 33 -9.81 2.21 11.66
CA LYS A 33 -10.31 2.90 12.86
C LYS A 33 -10.34 4.43 12.76
N GLU A 34 -9.83 4.99 11.67
CA GLU A 34 -9.92 6.43 11.38
C GLU A 34 -11.25 6.81 10.71
N THR A 35 -12.06 5.83 10.33
CA THR A 35 -13.37 6.04 9.69
C THR A 35 -14.48 5.39 10.49
N GLU A 36 -15.41 6.23 10.94
CA GLU A 36 -16.71 5.81 11.48
C GLU A 36 -17.75 5.72 10.36
N TRP A 37 -18.44 4.60 10.28
CA TRP A 37 -19.58 4.38 9.39
C TRP A 37 -20.87 4.40 10.18
N LYS A 38 -21.94 4.89 9.54
CA LYS A 38 -23.30 4.52 9.94
C LYS A 38 -23.63 3.17 9.32
N TYR A 39 -24.32 2.31 10.05
CA TYR A 39 -24.72 1.00 9.54
C TYR A 39 -26.10 0.56 10.01
N GLN A 40 -26.71 -0.32 9.22
CA GLN A 40 -27.93 -1.03 9.54
C GLN A 40 -27.76 -2.53 9.30
N ASP A 41 -28.03 -3.30 10.35
CA ASP A 41 -27.78 -4.74 10.48
C ASP A 41 -29.00 -5.49 11.06
N ASP A 42 -30.21 -4.96 10.86
CA ASP A 42 -31.46 -5.58 11.33
C ASP A 42 -32.08 -6.55 10.32
N GLY A 43 -31.39 -6.82 9.21
CA GLY A 43 -31.76 -7.81 8.20
C GLY A 43 -32.94 -7.42 7.33
N LYS A 44 -33.40 -6.16 7.39
CA LYS A 44 -34.55 -5.69 6.62
C LYS A 44 -34.13 -5.10 5.28
N ALA A 45 -34.99 -5.28 4.29
CA ALA A 45 -34.89 -4.58 3.02
C ALA A 45 -35.03 -3.07 3.24
N LEU A 46 -34.15 -2.29 2.62
CA LEU A 46 -34.25 -0.84 2.59
C LEU A 46 -35.06 -0.35 1.39
N PRO A 47 -35.75 0.80 1.49
CA PRO A 47 -36.40 1.42 0.35
C PRO A 47 -35.35 1.92 -0.65
N PRO A 48 -35.61 1.95 -1.96
CA PRO A 48 -34.59 2.25 -2.98
C PRO A 48 -33.85 3.59 -2.84
N ASP A 49 -34.44 4.56 -2.15
CA ASP A 49 -33.88 5.89 -1.90
C ASP A 49 -32.84 5.91 -0.77
N TRP A 50 -32.59 4.80 -0.07
CA TRP A 50 -31.59 4.72 1.00
C TRP A 50 -30.16 5.05 0.57
N VAL A 51 -29.87 5.00 -0.73
CA VAL A 51 -28.57 5.38 -1.32
C VAL A 51 -28.43 6.88 -1.54
N GLN A 52 -29.51 7.65 -1.39
CA GLN A 52 -29.53 9.09 -1.66
C GLN A 52 -28.96 9.89 -0.47
N PRO A 53 -28.28 11.03 -0.74
CA PRO A 53 -27.73 11.90 0.30
C PRO A 53 -28.75 12.41 1.33
N ASP A 54 -29.98 12.65 0.91
CA ASP A 54 -31.06 13.23 1.71
C ASP A 54 -31.85 12.20 2.55
N TYR A 55 -31.64 10.90 2.33
CA TYR A 55 -32.28 9.87 3.13
C TYR A 55 -31.89 9.95 4.61
N VAL A 56 -32.91 9.86 5.47
CA VAL A 56 -32.78 10.07 6.92
C VAL A 56 -32.31 8.78 7.62
N ASP A 57 -31.02 8.72 7.90
CA ASP A 57 -30.35 7.60 8.56
C ASP A 57 -30.08 7.85 10.06
N ALA A 58 -30.81 8.78 10.70
CA ALA A 58 -30.54 9.21 12.07
C ALA A 58 -30.66 8.09 13.14
N LYS A 59 -31.39 7.01 12.82
CA LYS A 59 -31.56 5.83 13.68
C LYS A 59 -30.51 4.74 13.46
N TRP A 60 -29.63 4.91 12.47
CA TRP A 60 -28.59 3.93 12.18
C TRP A 60 -27.53 3.91 13.28
N SER A 61 -27.03 2.72 13.56
CA SER A 61 -25.91 2.53 14.47
C SER A 61 -24.63 3.15 13.88
N ARG A 62 -23.64 3.41 14.71
CA ARG A 62 -22.33 3.97 14.32
C ARG A 62 -21.20 3.10 14.83
N GLY A 63 -20.16 2.95 14.02
CA GLY A 63 -19.02 2.11 14.38
C GLY A 63 -17.77 2.42 13.56
N LEU A 64 -16.60 2.17 14.14
CA LEU A 64 -15.30 2.31 13.49
C LEU A 64 -14.97 1.09 12.62
N ALA A 65 -14.51 1.31 11.38
CA ALA A 65 -14.08 0.24 10.50
C ALA A 65 -12.77 -0.43 10.99
N PRO A 66 -12.45 -1.68 10.60
CA PRO A 66 -13.33 -2.62 9.91
C PRO A 66 -14.53 -3.01 10.78
N LEU A 67 -15.69 -3.17 10.14
CA LEU A 67 -16.97 -3.51 10.78
C LEU A 67 -17.40 -4.88 10.26
N GLY A 68 -17.94 -5.76 11.10
CA GLY A 68 -18.34 -7.07 10.63
C GLY A 68 -18.64 -8.08 11.73
N PHE A 69 -18.56 -9.37 11.41
CA PHE A 69 -18.44 -10.46 12.38
C PHE A 69 -17.45 -11.50 11.85
N GLY A 70 -17.01 -12.41 12.71
CA GLY A 70 -16.17 -13.56 12.33
C GLY A 70 -14.67 -13.30 12.14
N ASP A 71 -14.24 -12.03 12.03
CA ASP A 71 -12.81 -11.65 11.93
C ASP A 71 -12.28 -11.06 13.26
N ARG A 72 -11.02 -11.36 13.61
CA ARG A 72 -10.34 -10.85 14.82
C ARG A 72 -9.88 -9.40 14.70
N GLY A 73 -9.79 -8.86 13.49
CA GLY A 73 -9.34 -7.49 13.21
C GLY A 73 -10.44 -6.43 13.20
N LEU A 74 -11.66 -6.78 13.62
CA LEU A 74 -12.81 -5.88 13.58
C LEU A 74 -12.78 -4.90 14.75
N ASN A 75 -13.09 -3.63 14.47
CA ASN A 75 -13.27 -2.60 15.48
C ASN A 75 -14.74 -2.46 15.90
N THR A 76 -15.68 -2.87 15.04
CA THR A 76 -17.12 -2.90 15.35
C THR A 76 -17.72 -4.24 14.97
N LEU A 77 -18.52 -4.81 15.88
CA LEU A 77 -19.33 -5.99 15.60
C LEU A 77 -20.69 -5.58 15.05
N VAL A 78 -21.05 -6.12 13.88
CA VAL A 78 -22.41 -6.02 13.31
C VAL A 78 -23.18 -7.32 13.59
N ARG A 79 -24.50 -7.21 13.70
CA ARG A 79 -25.38 -8.36 13.90
C ARG A 79 -25.46 -9.21 12.64
N PHE A 80 -25.63 -10.51 12.83
CA PHE A 80 -25.88 -11.46 11.74
C PHE A 80 -27.32 -12.02 11.74
N GLY A 81 -28.17 -11.53 12.64
CA GLY A 81 -29.49 -12.12 12.95
C GLY A 81 -29.43 -13.09 14.14
N GLU A 82 -30.57 -13.73 14.41
CA GLU A 82 -30.73 -14.59 15.59
C GLU A 82 -30.29 -16.06 15.34
N ASP A 83 -30.25 -16.49 14.07
CA ASP A 83 -29.91 -17.86 13.68
C ASP A 83 -28.51 -17.92 13.04
N PRO A 84 -27.49 -18.50 13.70
CA PRO A 84 -26.16 -18.64 13.12
C PRO A 84 -26.11 -19.60 11.92
N GLN A 85 -27.14 -20.42 11.71
CA GLN A 85 -27.29 -21.29 10.52
C GLN A 85 -28.10 -20.62 9.39
N ASN A 86 -28.66 -19.45 9.64
CA ASN A 86 -29.42 -18.67 8.67
C ASN A 86 -29.25 -17.16 8.89
N LYS A 87 -28.02 -16.69 8.70
CA LYS A 87 -27.63 -15.29 8.86
C LYS A 87 -28.26 -14.40 7.79
N GLN A 88 -28.43 -13.12 8.12
CA GLN A 88 -28.90 -12.08 7.21
C GLN A 88 -27.96 -11.94 6.00
N ILE A 89 -28.49 -11.91 4.78
CA ILE A 89 -27.63 -11.84 3.58
C ILE A 89 -26.92 -10.49 3.44
N THR A 90 -27.56 -9.39 3.82
CA THR A 90 -27.09 -8.04 3.51
C THR A 90 -26.91 -7.18 4.76
N THR A 91 -25.81 -6.44 4.81
CA THR A 91 -25.57 -5.35 5.78
C THR A 91 -25.33 -4.05 5.02
N TYR A 92 -25.93 -2.96 5.49
CA TYR A 92 -25.89 -1.65 4.84
C TYR A 92 -25.00 -0.68 5.58
N PHE A 93 -24.25 0.14 4.84
CA PHE A 93 -23.34 1.13 5.40
C PHE A 93 -23.48 2.48 4.68
N ARG A 94 -23.34 3.58 5.43
CA ARG A 94 -23.37 4.95 4.92
C ARG A 94 -22.23 5.77 5.53
N ARG A 95 -21.51 6.52 4.69
CA ARG A 95 -20.46 7.45 5.09
C ARG A 95 -20.58 8.76 4.32
N ALA A 96 -20.92 9.82 5.03
CA ALA A 96 -20.81 11.17 4.51
C ALA A 96 -19.37 11.68 4.63
N PHE A 97 -18.92 12.47 3.67
CA PHE A 97 -17.59 13.06 3.62
C PHE A 97 -17.59 14.36 2.82
N GLN A 98 -16.55 15.19 2.98
CA GLN A 98 -16.48 16.51 2.36
C GLN A 98 -15.54 16.50 1.16
N VAL A 99 -15.95 17.20 0.09
CA VAL A 99 -15.11 17.53 -1.05
C VAL A 99 -15.23 19.04 -1.29
N GLU A 100 -14.13 19.77 -1.12
CA GLU A 100 -14.14 21.23 -1.28
C GLU A 100 -14.41 21.64 -2.73
N ASP A 101 -13.64 21.06 -3.66
CA ASP A 101 -13.67 21.41 -5.07
C ASP A 101 -13.56 20.13 -5.92
N PRO A 102 -14.69 19.60 -6.40
CA PRO A 102 -14.70 18.36 -7.18
C PRO A 102 -14.01 18.51 -8.54
N ASP A 103 -13.93 19.73 -9.10
CA ASP A 103 -13.31 19.97 -10.42
C ASP A 103 -11.80 19.75 -10.40
N LYS A 104 -11.19 19.83 -9.20
CA LYS A 104 -9.79 19.48 -9.00
C LYS A 104 -9.55 17.98 -9.02
N LEU A 105 -10.55 17.15 -8.73
CA LEU A 105 -10.40 15.71 -8.77
C LEU A 105 -10.51 15.24 -10.22
N LYS A 106 -9.46 14.59 -10.72
CA LYS A 106 -9.44 13.98 -12.06
C LYS A 106 -9.60 12.47 -12.01
N LYS A 107 -9.33 11.86 -10.85
CA LYS A 107 -9.42 10.41 -10.69
C LYS A 107 -9.67 10.03 -9.25
N LEU A 108 -10.34 8.91 -9.08
CA LEU A 108 -10.63 8.34 -7.77
C LEU A 108 -10.20 6.89 -7.73
N VAL A 109 -9.70 6.50 -6.57
CA VAL A 109 -9.35 5.13 -6.28
C VAL A 109 -10.08 4.71 -5.02
N LEU A 110 -10.91 3.68 -5.18
CA LEU A 110 -11.51 2.93 -4.08
C LEU A 110 -10.64 1.72 -3.80
N LEU A 111 -10.19 1.61 -2.56
CA LEU A 111 -9.56 0.41 -2.04
C LEU A 111 -10.58 -0.25 -1.11
N ILE A 112 -11.02 -1.45 -1.45
CA ILE A 112 -12.12 -2.14 -0.77
C ILE A 112 -11.64 -3.50 -0.27
N ARG A 113 -11.92 -3.77 1.00
CA ARG A 113 -11.76 -5.08 1.62
C ARG A 113 -13.14 -5.50 2.17
N SER A 114 -13.79 -6.43 1.48
CA SER A 114 -15.16 -6.88 1.82
C SER A 114 -15.33 -8.37 1.63
N ASP A 115 -16.27 -8.94 2.38
CA ASP A 115 -16.64 -10.35 2.34
C ASP A 115 -18.19 -10.48 2.38
N ASP A 116 -18.87 -11.02 1.35
CA ASP A 116 -18.34 -11.65 0.13
C ASP A 116 -18.45 -10.73 -1.10
N GLY A 117 -19.66 -10.23 -1.33
CA GLY A 117 -20.04 -9.38 -2.45
C GLY A 117 -20.32 -7.97 -1.99
N ILE A 118 -20.11 -6.99 -2.87
CA ILE A 118 -20.26 -5.58 -2.54
C ILE A 118 -20.81 -4.78 -3.70
N VAL A 119 -21.68 -3.82 -3.39
CA VAL A 119 -22.04 -2.73 -4.29
C VAL A 119 -21.86 -1.39 -3.55
N VAL A 120 -21.24 -0.42 -4.24
CA VAL A 120 -20.94 0.91 -3.71
C VAL A 120 -21.63 1.95 -4.58
N TYR A 121 -22.34 2.86 -3.91
CA TYR A 121 -23.00 4.00 -4.51
C TYR A 121 -22.36 5.29 -4.01
N LEU A 122 -22.21 6.24 -4.92
CA LEU A 122 -21.83 7.62 -4.63
C LEU A 122 -22.98 8.53 -5.00
N ASN A 123 -23.52 9.24 -4.01
CA ASN A 123 -24.65 10.16 -4.18
C ASN A 123 -25.80 9.51 -4.97
N GLY A 124 -26.18 8.28 -4.58
CA GLY A 124 -27.26 7.52 -5.21
C GLY A 124 -26.90 6.79 -6.50
N LYS A 125 -25.70 6.96 -7.05
CA LYS A 125 -25.26 6.29 -8.28
C LYS A 125 -24.28 5.16 -8.00
N GLU A 126 -24.58 3.97 -8.51
CA GLU A 126 -23.66 2.83 -8.43
C GLU A 126 -22.35 3.14 -9.18
N ILE A 127 -21.22 2.98 -8.48
CA ILE A 127 -19.88 3.23 -9.02
C ILE A 127 -18.97 2.00 -8.96
N VAL A 128 -19.26 1.04 -8.08
CA VAL A 128 -18.53 -0.24 -7.99
C VAL A 128 -19.52 -1.35 -7.69
N ARG A 129 -19.33 -2.49 -8.36
CA ARG A 129 -19.97 -3.77 -8.02
C ARG A 129 -18.93 -4.86 -8.15
N HIS A 130 -18.78 -5.68 -7.12
CA HIS A 130 -17.86 -6.81 -7.12
C HIS A 130 -18.50 -8.04 -6.51
N ASN A 131 -18.26 -9.21 -7.13
CA ASN A 131 -18.77 -10.50 -6.70
C ASN A 131 -20.30 -10.55 -6.49
N LEU A 132 -21.05 -9.82 -7.31
CA LEU A 132 -22.53 -9.81 -7.33
C LEU A 132 -23.04 -9.95 -8.77
N PRO A 133 -24.25 -10.53 -8.97
CA PRO A 133 -24.81 -10.69 -10.31
C PRO A 133 -25.09 -9.34 -10.98
N GLN A 134 -25.22 -9.36 -12.30
CA GLN A 134 -25.74 -8.22 -13.05
C GLN A 134 -27.23 -7.99 -12.78
N GLY A 135 -27.74 -6.80 -13.07
CA GLY A 135 -29.14 -6.44 -12.89
C GLY A 135 -29.42 -5.78 -11.53
N GLN A 136 -30.70 -5.78 -11.12
CA GLN A 136 -31.15 -5.19 -9.86
C GLN A 136 -30.63 -6.02 -8.68
N ILE A 137 -29.92 -5.37 -7.76
CA ILE A 137 -29.52 -5.94 -6.48
C ILE A 137 -30.67 -5.75 -5.49
N LYS A 138 -31.04 -6.84 -4.80
CA LYS A 138 -32.02 -6.87 -3.71
C LYS A 138 -31.31 -7.27 -2.43
N TRP A 139 -31.94 -6.98 -1.28
CA TRP A 139 -31.44 -7.34 0.05
C TRP A 139 -31.18 -8.85 0.26
N ASP A 140 -31.79 -9.72 -0.55
CA ASP A 140 -31.62 -11.17 -0.53
C ASP A 140 -30.74 -11.70 -1.68
N THR A 141 -30.21 -10.79 -2.51
CA THR A 141 -29.24 -11.13 -3.56
C THR A 141 -27.97 -11.64 -2.91
N ARG A 142 -27.49 -12.80 -3.35
CA ARG A 142 -26.28 -13.41 -2.83
C ARG A 142 -25.08 -13.03 -3.68
N ALA A 143 -23.90 -13.02 -3.05
CA ALA A 143 -22.65 -12.97 -3.79
C ALA A 143 -22.49 -14.20 -4.71
N ILE A 144 -21.77 -14.03 -5.81
CA ILE A 144 -21.60 -15.09 -6.84
C ILE A 144 -20.80 -16.26 -6.27
N GLN A 145 -19.76 -15.97 -5.49
CA GLN A 145 -18.87 -16.94 -4.86
C GLN A 145 -18.52 -16.51 -3.44
N ALA A 146 -18.25 -17.50 -2.58
CA ALA A 146 -17.63 -17.24 -1.29
C ALA A 146 -16.16 -16.83 -1.50
N ILE A 147 -15.71 -15.74 -0.88
CA ILE A 147 -14.32 -15.32 -0.84
C ILE A 147 -13.70 -15.91 0.41
N GLY A 148 -12.55 -16.57 0.24
CA GLY A 148 -11.93 -17.41 1.25
C GLY A 148 -10.47 -17.04 1.55
N GLY A 149 -10.06 -17.13 2.80
CA GLY A 149 -8.65 -17.20 3.20
C GLY A 149 -7.86 -15.93 2.90
N VAL A 150 -6.76 -16.01 2.14
CA VAL A 150 -5.95 -14.81 1.90
C VAL A 150 -6.66 -13.77 1.03
N LEU A 151 -7.64 -14.17 0.21
CA LEU A 151 -8.36 -13.26 -0.67
C LEU A 151 -9.19 -12.23 0.10
N GLU A 152 -9.79 -12.64 1.21
CA GLU A 152 -10.52 -11.79 2.16
C GLU A 152 -9.63 -10.70 2.78
N ARG A 153 -8.31 -10.89 2.78
CA ARG A 153 -7.34 -9.95 3.37
C ARG A 153 -6.89 -8.87 2.39
N LEU A 154 -7.19 -9.03 1.09
CA LEU A 154 -6.68 -8.14 0.07
C LEU A 154 -7.60 -6.95 -0.13
N TYR A 155 -7.00 -5.78 -0.28
CA TYR A 155 -7.70 -4.61 -0.77
C TYR A 155 -7.78 -4.67 -2.29
N GLN A 156 -8.99 -4.81 -2.79
CA GLN A 156 -9.31 -4.71 -4.20
C GLN A 156 -9.34 -3.25 -4.62
N ARG A 157 -8.82 -2.95 -5.80
CA ARG A 157 -8.63 -1.59 -6.28
C ARG A 157 -9.57 -1.29 -7.44
N PHE A 158 -10.39 -0.25 -7.28
CA PHE A 158 -11.29 0.22 -8.32
C PHE A 158 -10.96 1.67 -8.66
N THR A 159 -10.80 1.95 -9.95
CA THR A 159 -10.73 3.31 -10.46
C THR A 159 -12.13 3.72 -10.89
N VAL A 160 -12.64 4.83 -10.37
CA VAL A 160 -13.99 5.32 -10.68
C VAL A 160 -13.94 6.76 -11.20
N GLY A 161 -14.93 7.11 -12.03
CA GLY A 161 -15.10 8.47 -12.57
C GLY A 161 -15.53 9.46 -11.49
N THR A 162 -15.30 10.74 -11.74
CA THR A 162 -15.59 11.85 -10.82
C THR A 162 -16.97 12.47 -11.03
N ASP A 163 -17.74 11.97 -11.99
CA ASP A 163 -18.97 12.60 -12.55
C ASP A 163 -20.13 12.75 -11.56
N HIS A 164 -20.02 12.19 -10.35
CA HIS A 164 -21.09 12.17 -9.35
C HIS A 164 -20.73 12.94 -8.08
N PHE A 165 -19.58 13.60 -8.03
CA PHE A 165 -19.20 14.44 -6.91
C PHE A 165 -19.90 15.80 -6.94
N VAL A 166 -20.25 16.29 -5.76
CA VAL A 166 -20.71 17.66 -5.55
C VAL A 166 -19.74 18.39 -4.63
N SER A 167 -19.66 19.72 -4.75
CA SER A 167 -18.97 20.52 -3.74
C SER A 167 -19.72 20.42 -2.40
N GLY A 168 -18.97 20.25 -1.31
CA GLY A 168 -19.49 20.01 0.03
C GLY A 168 -19.71 18.53 0.34
N THR A 169 -20.86 18.22 0.95
CA THR A 169 -21.15 16.88 1.47
C THR A 169 -21.48 15.90 0.35
N ASN A 170 -20.71 14.82 0.29
CA ASN A 170 -20.97 13.64 -0.54
C ASN A 170 -21.28 12.43 0.35
N LEU A 171 -21.98 11.44 -0.20
CA LEU A 171 -22.33 10.20 0.48
C LEU A 171 -21.78 9.00 -0.30
N LEU A 172 -21.01 8.15 0.39
CA LEU A 172 -20.88 6.75 0.00
C LEU A 172 -21.92 5.91 0.73
N ALA A 173 -22.67 5.11 -0.03
CA ALA A 173 -23.57 4.08 0.47
C ALA A 173 -23.07 2.72 -0.02
N VAL A 174 -23.12 1.68 0.83
CA VAL A 174 -22.53 0.38 0.54
C VAL A 174 -23.46 -0.73 1.02
N GLU A 175 -23.65 -1.75 0.19
CA GLU A 175 -24.27 -3.02 0.60
C GLU A 175 -23.20 -4.11 0.52
N VAL A 176 -23.04 -4.87 1.60
CA VAL A 176 -22.22 -6.09 1.60
C VAL A 176 -23.15 -7.29 1.69
N HIS A 177 -22.95 -8.25 0.79
CA HIS A 177 -23.80 -9.43 0.60
C HIS A 177 -23.00 -10.70 0.83
N GLN A 178 -23.54 -11.62 1.62
CA GLN A 178 -22.97 -12.95 1.79
C GLN A 178 -23.30 -13.86 0.59
N ALA A 179 -22.39 -14.74 0.21
CA ALA A 179 -22.65 -15.82 -0.74
C ALA A 179 -23.55 -16.90 -0.13
N ASN A 180 -23.48 -17.06 1.20
CA ASN A 180 -24.13 -18.15 1.92
C ASN A 180 -24.59 -17.70 3.32
N PRO A 181 -25.83 -18.05 3.76
CA PRO A 181 -26.37 -17.63 5.05
C PRO A 181 -25.72 -18.36 6.25
N ARG A 182 -24.88 -19.37 6.02
CA ARG A 182 -24.06 -20.03 7.05
C ARG A 182 -22.62 -19.50 7.08
N SER A 183 -22.33 -18.34 6.48
CA SER A 183 -20.97 -17.79 6.49
C SER A 183 -20.45 -17.64 7.91
N THR A 184 -19.15 -17.77 8.08
CA THR A 184 -18.48 -17.55 9.37
C THR A 184 -18.26 -16.06 9.66
N ASP A 185 -18.26 -15.26 8.60
CA ASP A 185 -17.83 -13.87 8.58
C ASP A 185 -18.56 -13.05 7.52
N LEU A 186 -18.52 -11.74 7.75
CA LEU A 186 -18.85 -10.65 6.84
C LEU A 186 -18.11 -9.43 7.39
N PHE A 187 -17.49 -8.64 6.53
CA PHE A 187 -16.91 -7.37 6.97
C PHE A 187 -16.79 -6.35 5.84
N LEU A 188 -16.59 -5.10 6.25
CA LEU A 188 -16.25 -3.97 5.39
C LEU A 188 -15.09 -3.17 5.98
N ASP A 189 -14.08 -2.93 5.15
CA ASP A 189 -13.14 -1.82 5.28
C ASP A 189 -12.93 -1.16 3.91
N LEU A 190 -12.82 0.16 3.87
CA LEU A 190 -12.79 0.92 2.63
C LEU A 190 -12.00 2.21 2.78
N GLU A 191 -11.21 2.52 1.77
CA GLU A 191 -10.50 3.80 1.60
C GLU A 191 -10.92 4.44 0.27
N LEU A 192 -11.12 5.76 0.27
CA LEU A 192 -11.35 6.55 -0.93
C LEU A 192 -10.28 7.62 -1.06
N ARG A 193 -9.57 7.60 -2.19
CA ARG A 193 -8.53 8.57 -2.55
C ARG A 193 -8.94 9.34 -3.79
N GLY A 194 -8.69 10.65 -3.79
CA GLY A 194 -8.85 11.54 -4.92
C GLY A 194 -7.52 12.11 -5.40
N TYR A 195 -7.35 12.14 -6.71
CA TYR A 195 -6.13 12.58 -7.40
C TYR A 195 -6.43 13.77 -8.30
N GLN A 196 -5.53 14.73 -8.34
CA GLN A 196 -5.63 15.95 -9.16
C GLN A 196 -5.02 15.79 -10.56
N ASP A 197 -4.18 14.77 -10.77
CA ASP A 197 -3.61 14.40 -12.07
C ASP A 197 -3.49 12.87 -12.15
N GLU A 198 -3.81 12.28 -13.31
CA GLU A 198 -3.61 10.84 -13.55
C GLU A 198 -2.16 10.39 -13.38
N LYS A 199 -1.19 11.28 -13.59
CA LYS A 199 0.23 11.02 -13.34
C LYS A 199 0.52 10.73 -11.87
N GLU A 200 -0.35 11.13 -10.95
CA GLU A 200 -0.17 10.91 -9.50
C GLU A 200 -0.47 9.48 -9.08
N LEU A 201 -1.24 8.73 -9.88
CA LEU A 201 -1.37 7.28 -9.74
C LEU A 201 -0.07 6.54 -10.09
N ARG A 202 0.79 7.19 -10.89
CA ARG A 202 2.03 6.63 -11.43
C ARG A 202 3.15 7.67 -11.29
N PRO A 203 3.52 8.05 -10.05
CA PRO A 203 4.47 9.11 -9.83
C PRO A 203 5.78 8.83 -10.56
N THR A 204 6.32 9.89 -11.13
CA THR A 204 7.53 9.85 -11.93
C THR A 204 8.75 9.84 -11.01
N LEU A 205 9.76 9.06 -11.39
CA LEU A 205 11.04 9.02 -10.69
C LEU A 205 11.63 10.44 -10.62
N THR A 206 11.91 10.91 -9.40
CA THR A 206 12.48 12.26 -9.23
C THR A 206 13.97 12.27 -9.60
N PRO A 207 14.52 13.43 -10.03
CA PRO A 207 15.95 13.54 -10.33
C PRO A 207 16.86 13.11 -9.16
N LYS A 208 16.45 13.40 -7.93
CA LYS A 208 17.20 13.04 -6.71
C LYS A 208 17.20 11.53 -6.45
N ALA A 209 16.09 10.84 -6.74
CA ALA A 209 15.98 9.40 -6.58
C ALA A 209 16.55 8.59 -7.75
N LYS A 210 16.74 9.23 -8.92
CA LYS A 210 17.18 8.60 -10.16
C LYS A 210 18.43 7.73 -10.01
N PRO A 211 19.52 8.16 -9.33
CA PRO A 211 20.72 7.34 -9.22
C PRO A 211 20.45 5.97 -8.58
N ALA A 212 19.71 5.92 -7.47
CA ALA A 212 19.42 4.67 -6.76
C ALA A 212 18.49 3.75 -7.57
N ALA A 213 17.44 4.32 -8.17
CA ALA A 213 16.49 3.56 -8.99
C ALA A 213 17.16 2.97 -10.24
N VAL A 214 18.00 3.75 -10.93
CA VAL A 214 18.75 3.28 -12.11
C VAL A 214 19.79 2.23 -11.72
N ALA A 215 20.52 2.42 -10.60
CA ALA A 215 21.49 1.44 -10.13
C ALA A 215 20.79 0.11 -9.81
N TYR A 216 19.68 0.13 -9.08
CA TYR A 216 18.94 -1.10 -8.79
C TYR A 216 18.32 -1.73 -10.04
N HIS A 217 17.81 -0.92 -10.96
CA HIS A 217 17.19 -1.39 -12.19
C HIS A 217 18.19 -2.04 -13.16
N SER A 218 19.36 -1.43 -13.35
CA SER A 218 20.33 -1.83 -14.38
C SER A 218 21.48 -2.69 -13.85
N GLN A 219 21.92 -2.43 -12.61
CA GLN A 219 23.06 -3.13 -11.99
C GLN A 219 22.61 -4.16 -10.96
N HIS A 220 21.33 -4.15 -10.56
CA HIS A 220 20.79 -4.97 -9.46
C HIS A 220 21.51 -4.76 -8.12
N TYR A 221 22.14 -3.60 -7.98
CA TYR A 221 22.91 -3.21 -6.81
C TYR A 221 22.69 -1.74 -6.54
N VAL A 222 22.33 -1.41 -5.31
CA VAL A 222 22.42 -0.04 -4.78
C VAL A 222 23.56 -0.03 -3.78
N ASP A 223 24.54 0.82 -4.06
CA ASP A 223 25.71 1.00 -3.20
C ASP A 223 25.31 1.38 -1.76
N PRO A 224 26.05 0.91 -0.73
CA PRO A 224 25.80 1.28 0.66
C PRO A 224 25.64 2.78 0.92
N LYS A 225 26.39 3.63 0.21
CA LYS A 225 26.34 5.10 0.34
C LYS A 225 25.19 5.74 -0.43
N LEU A 226 24.59 5.02 -1.37
CA LEU A 226 23.49 5.52 -2.16
C LEU A 226 22.16 5.29 -1.43
N LYS A 227 21.47 6.38 -1.10
CA LYS A 227 20.25 6.35 -0.28
C LYS A 227 18.98 6.19 -1.11
N ILE A 228 17.98 5.53 -0.53
CA ILE A 228 16.62 5.48 -1.08
C ILE A 228 15.82 6.67 -0.55
N VAL A 229 15.52 7.62 -1.43
CA VAL A 229 14.89 8.91 -1.09
C VAL A 229 13.50 9.05 -1.72
N ASP A 230 12.77 10.10 -1.34
CA ASP A 230 11.42 10.35 -1.86
C ASP A 230 11.41 10.54 -3.38
N GLY A 231 10.39 9.97 -4.02
CA GLY A 231 10.28 9.87 -5.47
C GLY A 231 11.04 8.71 -6.09
N TYR A 232 11.57 7.78 -5.28
CA TYR A 232 12.11 6.50 -5.77
C TYR A 232 10.98 5.60 -6.29
N VAL A 233 11.26 4.86 -7.38
CA VAL A 233 10.34 3.91 -8.00
C VAL A 233 11.04 2.57 -8.28
N ASP A 234 10.40 1.45 -7.93
CA ASP A 234 10.80 0.09 -8.33
C ASP A 234 9.61 -0.74 -8.85
N GLY A 235 9.57 -0.97 -10.15
CA GLY A 235 8.61 -1.85 -10.81
C GLY A 235 9.04 -3.31 -10.90
N GLY A 236 10.20 -3.67 -10.36
CA GLY A 236 10.67 -5.05 -10.31
C GLY A 236 11.22 -5.53 -11.65
N ARG A 237 11.14 -6.84 -11.88
CA ARG A 237 11.66 -7.48 -13.10
C ARG A 237 10.87 -7.01 -14.32
N GLY A 238 11.57 -6.55 -15.34
CA GLY A 238 10.96 -6.09 -16.58
C GLY A 238 10.31 -4.71 -16.48
N MET A 239 10.58 -3.96 -15.40
CA MET A 239 10.29 -2.53 -15.38
C MET A 239 10.98 -1.86 -16.57
N GLN A 240 10.24 -1.00 -17.27
CA GLN A 240 10.78 -0.08 -18.25
C GLN A 240 10.83 1.31 -17.61
N LEU A 241 11.89 2.06 -17.88
CA LEU A 241 12.06 3.42 -17.40
C LEU A 241 12.50 4.28 -18.58
N ASN A 242 11.72 5.32 -18.91
CA ASN A 242 12.11 6.25 -19.98
C ASN A 242 13.01 7.37 -19.46
N ASP A 243 13.54 8.20 -20.38
CA ASP A 243 14.46 9.30 -20.04
C ASP A 243 13.82 10.35 -19.12
N GLN A 244 12.50 10.48 -19.17
CA GLN A 244 11.70 11.37 -18.32
C GLN A 244 11.45 10.81 -16.92
N GLY A 245 11.90 9.59 -16.61
CA GLY A 245 11.71 8.94 -15.32
C GLY A 245 10.35 8.26 -15.15
N GLN A 246 9.57 8.09 -16.21
CA GLN A 246 8.30 7.38 -16.15
C GLN A 246 8.57 5.87 -16.18
N ALA A 247 8.15 5.19 -15.11
CA ALA A 247 8.25 3.76 -14.99
C ALA A 247 7.00 3.07 -15.55
N ARG A 248 7.19 1.92 -16.20
CA ARG A 248 6.11 0.99 -16.56
C ARG A 248 6.48 -0.41 -16.13
N SER A 249 5.52 -1.17 -15.62
CA SER A 249 5.76 -2.57 -15.23
C SER A 249 4.53 -3.43 -15.41
N ARG A 250 4.74 -4.75 -15.50
CA ARG A 250 3.68 -5.77 -15.45
C ARG A 250 3.28 -6.13 -14.00
N ARG A 251 3.81 -5.40 -13.02
CA ARG A 251 3.56 -5.54 -11.59
C ARG A 251 3.39 -4.14 -10.98
N GLU A 252 3.15 -4.08 -9.68
CA GLU A 252 3.12 -2.85 -8.90
C GLU A 252 4.42 -2.05 -9.00
N LEU A 253 4.27 -0.73 -9.11
CA LEU A 253 5.35 0.24 -9.03
C LEU A 253 5.49 0.68 -7.56
N LEU A 254 6.49 0.14 -6.87
CA LEU A 254 6.77 0.52 -5.48
C LEU A 254 7.29 1.94 -5.43
N ILE A 255 6.71 2.77 -4.56
CA ILE A 255 7.03 4.19 -4.42
C ILE A 255 7.48 4.46 -3.00
N VAL A 256 8.52 5.28 -2.89
CA VAL A 256 8.93 5.86 -1.61
C VAL A 256 8.51 7.32 -1.60
N ASP A 257 7.58 7.65 -0.72
CA ASP A 257 7.12 9.02 -0.48
C ASP A 257 6.78 9.17 1.00
N ARG A 258 7.74 9.68 1.79
CA ARG A 258 7.59 9.85 3.24
C ARG A 258 6.50 10.83 3.62
N SER A 259 6.10 11.75 2.73
CA SER A 259 5.07 12.74 3.02
C SER A 259 3.66 12.14 3.00
N ARG A 260 3.42 11.23 2.04
CA ARG A 260 2.13 10.55 1.84
C ARG A 260 2.02 9.22 2.60
N ASP A 261 3.13 8.53 2.83
CA ASP A 261 3.15 7.20 3.41
C ASP A 261 3.23 7.24 4.94
N GLU A 262 2.07 7.25 5.61
CA GLU A 262 1.99 7.21 7.07
C GLU A 262 2.57 5.91 7.67
N SER A 263 2.37 4.78 6.99
CA SER A 263 2.87 3.48 7.44
C SER A 263 4.40 3.47 7.41
N LEU A 264 5.01 3.97 6.33
CA LEU A 264 6.45 4.17 6.25
C LEU A 264 6.94 5.11 7.34
N ARG A 265 6.26 6.22 7.63
CA ARG A 265 6.66 7.12 8.72
C ARG A 265 6.76 6.40 10.07
N LYS A 266 5.81 5.52 10.41
CA LYS A 266 5.87 4.68 11.63
C LYS A 266 7.08 3.75 11.63
N HIS A 267 7.44 3.16 10.49
CA HIS A 267 8.65 2.35 10.36
C HIS A 267 9.93 3.19 10.54
N LEU A 268 9.94 4.41 10.01
CA LEU A 268 11.08 5.33 10.13
C LEU A 268 11.26 5.81 11.58
N GLU A 269 10.18 6.06 12.31
CA GLU A 269 10.23 6.39 13.75
C GLU A 269 10.91 5.28 14.54
N PHE A 270 10.54 4.01 14.29
CA PHE A 270 11.22 2.88 14.91
C PHE A 270 12.72 2.85 14.57
N ALA A 271 13.09 3.03 13.30
CA ALA A 271 14.49 3.02 12.88
C ALA A 271 15.31 4.20 13.44
N LYS A 272 14.64 5.32 13.74
CA LYS A 272 15.26 6.55 14.27
C LYS A 272 15.34 6.61 15.79
N SER A 273 14.67 5.69 16.49
CA SER A 273 14.61 5.69 17.95
C SER A 273 15.99 5.53 18.59
N ASP A 274 16.14 6.07 19.79
CA ASP A 274 17.38 5.97 20.56
C ASP A 274 17.71 4.50 20.90
N ASP A 275 16.69 3.67 21.13
CA ASP A 275 16.82 2.23 21.33
C ASP A 275 17.50 1.53 20.15
N ILE A 276 17.23 1.98 18.92
CA ILE A 276 17.87 1.43 17.73
C ILE A 276 19.24 2.07 17.50
N LYS A 277 19.34 3.39 17.60
CA LYS A 277 20.58 4.13 17.31
C LYS A 277 21.69 3.89 18.34
N SER A 278 21.36 3.52 19.57
CA SER A 278 22.35 3.17 20.61
C SER A 278 22.98 1.79 20.42
N LEU A 279 22.38 0.91 19.61
CA LEU A 279 22.92 -0.43 19.35
C LEU A 279 24.15 -0.38 18.44
N GLU A 280 25.12 -1.26 18.70
CA GLU A 280 26.22 -1.56 17.78
C GLU A 280 25.71 -1.96 16.38
N PRO A 281 26.42 -1.63 15.28
CA PRO A 281 25.90 -1.75 13.92
C PRO A 281 25.29 -3.11 13.55
N VAL A 282 25.94 -4.22 13.97
CA VAL A 282 25.44 -5.58 13.72
C VAL A 282 24.14 -5.86 14.47
N LYS A 283 24.06 -5.50 15.76
CA LYS A 283 22.85 -5.64 16.58
C LYS A 283 21.73 -4.76 16.06
N ARG A 284 22.06 -3.54 15.62
CA ARG A 284 21.13 -2.59 15.00
C ARG A 284 20.50 -3.19 13.74
N ALA A 285 21.33 -3.68 12.81
CA ALA A 285 20.87 -4.34 11.58
C ALA A 285 19.99 -5.56 11.88
N PHE A 286 20.40 -6.42 12.82
CA PHE A 286 19.61 -7.58 13.23
C PHE A 286 18.24 -7.17 13.82
N ARG A 287 18.20 -6.12 14.64
CA ARG A 287 16.96 -5.64 15.26
C ARG A 287 16.00 -5.06 14.22
N LEU A 288 16.51 -4.33 13.23
CA LEU A 288 15.74 -3.85 12.09
C LEU A 288 15.18 -5.02 11.26
N ALA A 289 16.00 -6.04 10.96
CA ALA A 289 15.57 -7.21 10.20
C ALA A 289 14.42 -7.95 10.89
N LYS A 290 14.51 -8.15 12.21
CA LYS A 290 13.44 -8.76 13.01
C LYS A 290 12.17 -7.92 13.01
N TYR A 291 12.28 -6.60 13.16
CA TYR A 291 11.14 -5.69 13.10
C TYR A 291 10.43 -5.77 11.75
N ILE A 292 11.18 -5.70 10.65
CA ILE A 292 10.61 -5.79 9.30
C ILE A 292 9.95 -7.15 9.10
N ASP A 293 10.57 -8.24 9.54
CA ASP A 293 9.96 -9.57 9.44
C ASP A 293 8.60 -9.64 10.11
N GLN A 294 8.48 -9.04 11.30
CA GLN A 294 7.21 -8.98 12.04
C GLN A 294 6.20 -8.06 11.35
N SER A 295 6.62 -6.87 10.91
CA SER A 295 5.72 -5.89 10.27
C SER A 295 5.21 -6.33 8.89
N MET A 296 5.98 -7.16 8.18
CA MET A 296 5.66 -7.65 6.84
C MET A 296 5.12 -9.08 6.81
N THR A 297 4.76 -9.63 7.98
CA THR A 297 4.17 -10.97 8.12
C THR A 297 2.94 -10.87 9.02
N LEU A 298 1.74 -10.70 8.45
CA LEU A 298 0.52 -10.59 9.27
C LEU A 298 0.10 -11.91 9.92
N GLU A 299 0.43 -13.05 9.31
CA GLU A 299 0.10 -14.38 9.85
C GLU A 299 1.32 -15.30 9.91
N LYS A 300 1.37 -16.15 10.95
CA LYS A 300 2.56 -16.93 11.35
C LYS A 300 3.16 -17.79 10.22
N ASP A 301 2.31 -18.23 9.28
CA ASP A 301 2.69 -19.13 8.18
C ASP A 301 2.58 -18.49 6.78
N ASN A 302 2.32 -17.18 6.72
CA ASN A 302 1.94 -16.50 5.48
C ASN A 302 3.07 -15.67 4.85
N ARG A 303 4.34 -15.98 5.16
CA ARG A 303 5.51 -15.20 4.70
C ARG A 303 5.71 -15.24 3.18
N SER A 304 5.21 -16.30 2.53
CA SER A 304 5.40 -16.58 1.10
C SER A 304 4.08 -16.75 0.37
N THR A 305 3.00 -16.04 0.76
CA THR A 305 1.71 -16.18 0.06
C THR A 305 1.83 -15.74 -1.39
N MET A 306 2.13 -16.72 -2.23
CA MET A 306 2.25 -16.50 -3.66
C MET A 306 0.92 -15.98 -4.19
N ALA A 307 -0.22 -16.46 -3.67
CA ALA A 307 -1.55 -15.98 -4.06
C ALA A 307 -1.73 -14.47 -3.82
N ALA A 308 -1.44 -13.96 -2.62
CA ALA A 308 -1.61 -12.54 -2.31
C ALA A 308 -0.69 -11.63 -3.13
N VAL A 309 0.55 -12.06 -3.33
CA VAL A 309 1.56 -11.31 -4.07
C VAL A 309 1.32 -11.39 -5.58
N VAL A 310 0.87 -12.54 -6.10
CA VAL A 310 0.45 -12.71 -7.49
C VAL A 310 -0.79 -11.86 -7.78
N LEU A 311 -1.74 -11.79 -6.83
CA LEU A 311 -2.90 -10.90 -6.97
C LEU A 311 -2.49 -9.45 -6.92
N MET A 312 -1.69 -9.01 -5.94
CA MET A 312 -1.15 -7.65 -5.93
C MET A 312 -0.44 -7.33 -7.26
N THR A 313 0.35 -8.26 -7.77
CA THR A 313 1.04 -8.09 -9.06
C THR A 313 0.08 -7.88 -10.23
N ARG A 314 -1.05 -8.57 -10.24
CA ARG A 314 -2.05 -8.47 -11.32
C ARG A 314 -2.93 -7.24 -11.15
N GLU A 315 -3.53 -7.08 -9.98
CA GLU A 315 -4.48 -6.01 -9.65
C GLU A 315 -3.82 -4.61 -9.61
N TYR A 316 -2.54 -4.55 -9.26
CA TYR A 316 -1.76 -3.30 -9.22
C TYR A 316 -0.72 -3.22 -10.33
N ALA A 317 -0.87 -4.03 -11.40
CA ALA A 317 0.03 -3.96 -12.55
C ALA A 317 0.08 -2.52 -13.10
N ASN A 318 1.28 -1.95 -13.15
CA ASN A 318 1.53 -0.58 -13.61
C ASN A 318 0.90 0.53 -12.74
N GLU A 319 0.44 0.20 -11.54
CA GLU A 319 -0.12 1.15 -10.58
C GLU A 319 0.88 1.42 -9.44
N GLY A 320 0.85 2.64 -8.94
CA GLY A 320 1.67 3.06 -7.81
C GLY A 320 1.22 2.44 -6.49
N VAL A 321 2.16 1.85 -5.76
CA VAL A 321 1.96 1.33 -4.40
C VAL A 321 3.01 1.94 -3.48
N LEU A 322 2.56 2.63 -2.43
CA LEU A 322 3.44 3.12 -1.38
C LEU A 322 4.05 1.92 -0.63
N ILE A 323 5.35 1.94 -0.37
CA ILE A 323 6.05 0.79 0.25
C ILE A 323 5.47 0.40 1.61
N GLY A 324 5.01 1.36 2.40
CA GLY A 324 4.36 1.13 3.69
C GLY A 324 2.94 0.55 3.57
N ASP A 325 2.28 0.69 2.42
CA ASP A 325 0.94 0.16 2.17
C ASP A 325 0.95 -1.32 1.74
N VAL A 326 2.10 -1.87 1.32
CA VAL A 326 2.20 -3.24 0.78
C VAL A 326 1.55 -4.29 1.69
N THR A 327 1.88 -4.27 2.99
CA THR A 327 1.38 -5.28 3.93
C THR A 327 -0.10 -5.13 4.22
N ARG A 328 -0.62 -3.91 4.14
CA ARG A 328 -2.05 -3.62 4.25
C ARG A 328 -2.81 -4.13 3.02
N LEU A 329 -2.26 -3.93 1.83
CA LEU A 329 -2.92 -4.30 0.58
C LEU A 329 -2.92 -5.80 0.31
N CYS A 330 -1.85 -6.51 0.67
CA CYS A 330 -1.75 -7.95 0.39
C CYS A 330 -1.41 -8.86 1.58
N GLY A 331 -1.38 -8.34 2.80
CA GLY A 331 -1.17 -9.13 4.01
C GLY A 331 0.27 -9.58 4.28
N ALA A 332 1.17 -9.57 3.29
CA ALA A 332 2.57 -9.92 3.48
C ALA A 332 3.50 -9.29 2.44
N GLY A 333 4.72 -8.94 2.87
CA GLY A 333 5.79 -8.52 1.95
C GLY A 333 6.64 -9.71 1.48
N VAL A 334 7.14 -9.68 0.25
CA VAL A 334 8.14 -10.64 -0.27
C VAL A 334 9.56 -10.08 -0.19
N CYS A 335 10.55 -10.85 -0.64
CA CYS A 335 11.97 -10.47 -0.64
C CYS A 335 12.23 -9.04 -1.15
N ARG A 336 11.63 -8.66 -2.28
CA ARG A 336 11.75 -7.31 -2.86
C ARG A 336 11.26 -6.21 -1.90
N HIS A 337 10.08 -6.40 -1.31
CA HIS A 337 9.47 -5.44 -0.39
C HIS A 337 10.30 -5.31 0.89
N ARG A 338 10.68 -6.45 1.46
CA ARG A 338 11.45 -6.52 2.70
C ARG A 338 12.84 -5.94 2.55
N ALA A 339 13.55 -6.24 1.45
CA ALA A 339 14.89 -5.75 1.21
C ALA A 339 14.90 -4.24 0.93
N LEU A 340 13.92 -3.74 0.18
CA LEU A 340 13.75 -2.30 -0.05
C LEU A 340 13.46 -1.55 1.26
N LEU A 341 12.49 -2.03 2.06
CA LEU A 341 12.19 -1.43 3.37
C LEU A 341 13.40 -1.49 4.31
N PHE A 342 14.13 -2.61 4.32
CA PHE A 342 15.35 -2.74 5.13
C PHE A 342 16.41 -1.72 4.75
N LYS A 343 16.67 -1.54 3.44
CA LYS A 343 17.59 -0.50 2.96
C LYS A 343 17.16 0.89 3.45
N ILE A 344 15.89 1.24 3.30
CA ILE A 344 15.35 2.55 3.73
C ILE A 344 15.56 2.73 5.24
N LEU A 345 15.19 1.75 6.07
CA LEU A 345 15.31 1.87 7.53
C LEU A 345 16.78 1.88 7.98
N ALA A 346 17.64 1.09 7.34
CA ALA A 346 19.07 1.06 7.60
C ALA A 346 19.73 2.42 7.32
N ASP A 347 19.33 3.09 6.22
CA ASP A 347 19.83 4.42 5.85
C ASP A 347 19.49 5.49 6.91
N GLU A 348 18.32 5.41 7.55
CA GLU A 348 17.90 6.30 8.64
C GLU A 348 18.54 5.94 9.99
N ALA A 349 18.80 4.65 10.18
CA ALA A 349 19.50 4.12 11.34
C ALA A 349 21.03 4.30 11.26
N GLY A 350 21.54 4.94 10.20
CA GLY A 350 22.97 5.26 10.04
C GLY A 350 23.85 4.05 9.74
N LEU A 351 23.32 3.05 9.04
CA LEU A 351 24.06 1.86 8.61
C LEU A 351 24.42 1.96 7.13
N ASP A 352 25.62 1.48 6.77
CA ASP A 352 26.05 1.35 5.38
C ASP A 352 25.55 0.00 4.85
N VAL A 353 24.43 0.01 4.12
CA VAL A 353 23.76 -1.20 3.65
C VAL A 353 23.53 -1.16 2.16
N ALA A 354 23.98 -2.17 1.42
CA ALA A 354 23.62 -2.34 0.01
C ALA A 354 22.21 -2.93 -0.13
N LEU A 355 21.52 -2.59 -1.23
CA LEU A 355 20.34 -3.32 -1.70
C LEU A 355 20.74 -4.15 -2.91
N VAL A 356 20.52 -5.45 -2.83
CA VAL A 356 20.99 -6.41 -3.83
C VAL A 356 19.83 -7.22 -4.37
N ARG A 357 19.85 -7.46 -5.69
CA ARG A 357 18.98 -8.42 -6.37
C ARG A 357 19.86 -9.36 -7.19
N GLY A 358 19.58 -10.65 -7.11
CA GLY A 358 20.43 -11.67 -7.73
C GLY A 358 19.82 -13.05 -7.68
N ASN A 359 20.55 -14.04 -8.19
CA ASN A 359 20.06 -15.41 -8.26
C ASN A 359 20.23 -16.06 -6.89
N PHE A 360 19.19 -16.72 -6.42
CA PHE A 360 19.17 -17.48 -5.19
C PHE A 360 18.93 -18.95 -5.47
N GLY A 361 19.69 -19.83 -4.81
CA GLY A 361 19.56 -21.28 -4.95
C GLY A 361 20.88 -21.95 -5.31
N ASP A 362 20.82 -23.08 -5.98
CA ASP A 362 21.99 -23.91 -6.30
C ASP A 362 22.20 -24.03 -7.83
N ALA A 363 23.01 -25.01 -8.26
CA ALA A 363 23.27 -25.24 -9.67
C ALA A 363 22.04 -25.80 -10.42
N GLN A 364 21.09 -26.41 -9.72
CA GLN A 364 19.93 -27.11 -10.26
C GLN A 364 18.65 -26.26 -10.17
N HIS A 365 18.51 -25.45 -9.13
CA HIS A 365 17.34 -24.61 -8.89
C HIS A 365 17.77 -23.17 -8.59
N ARG A 366 17.50 -22.25 -9.52
CA ARG A 366 17.78 -20.81 -9.36
C ARG A 366 16.51 -19.99 -9.52
N GLU A 367 16.25 -19.11 -8.58
CA GLU A 367 15.17 -18.13 -8.63
C GLU A 367 15.71 -16.70 -8.42
N GLY A 368 14.93 -15.71 -8.84
CA GLY A 368 15.29 -14.30 -8.58
C GLY A 368 14.95 -13.91 -7.14
N HIS A 369 15.90 -13.31 -6.44
CA HIS A 369 15.76 -12.93 -5.04
C HIS A 369 16.32 -11.53 -4.77
N ALA A 370 15.94 -10.95 -3.63
CA ALA A 370 16.46 -9.66 -3.15
C ALA A 370 16.84 -9.75 -1.67
N TRP A 371 17.99 -9.18 -1.34
CA TRP A 371 18.55 -9.16 0.01
C TRP A 371 19.35 -7.88 0.24
N ASN A 372 19.94 -7.76 1.41
CA ASN A 372 20.80 -6.64 1.77
C ASN A 372 22.16 -7.12 2.23
N GLU A 373 23.15 -6.24 2.14
CA GLU A 373 24.49 -6.49 2.64
C GLU A 373 24.90 -5.33 3.53
N LEU A 374 25.15 -5.60 4.81
CA LEU A 374 25.69 -4.62 5.76
C LEU A 374 27.20 -4.56 5.60
N HIS A 375 27.74 -3.36 5.42
CA HIS A 375 29.17 -3.09 5.31
C HIS A 375 29.65 -2.38 6.57
N LEU A 376 30.58 -3.01 7.29
CA LEU A 376 31.21 -2.40 8.47
C LEU A 376 32.49 -1.66 8.06
N LYS A 377 32.88 -0.68 8.88
CA LYS A 377 34.10 0.12 8.67
C LYS A 377 35.38 -0.71 8.70
N ASP A 378 35.35 -1.85 9.39
CA ASP A 378 36.48 -2.79 9.48
C ASP A 378 36.55 -3.76 8.28
N GLY A 379 35.74 -3.55 7.25
CA GLY A 379 35.70 -4.35 6.04
C GLY A 379 34.85 -5.61 6.13
N ARG A 380 34.34 -5.98 7.32
CA ARG A 380 33.41 -7.10 7.45
C ARG A 380 32.09 -6.78 6.75
N ARG A 381 31.53 -7.79 6.08
CA ARG A 381 30.24 -7.71 5.40
C ARG A 381 29.29 -8.75 5.97
N TYR A 382 28.02 -8.39 6.16
CA TYR A 382 27.00 -9.34 6.59
C TYR A 382 25.88 -9.42 5.56
N LEU A 383 25.52 -10.64 5.18
CA LEU A 383 24.29 -10.94 4.47
C LEU A 383 23.11 -10.70 5.42
N VAL A 384 22.12 -9.96 4.96
CA VAL A 384 20.84 -9.76 5.65
C VAL A 384 19.71 -10.12 4.69
N ASP A 385 19.10 -11.29 4.92
CA ASP A 385 17.92 -11.75 4.20
C ASP A 385 16.74 -11.85 5.16
N VAL A 386 15.92 -10.81 5.16
CA VAL A 386 14.72 -10.73 5.99
C VAL A 386 13.68 -11.77 5.56
N MET A 387 13.61 -12.14 4.28
CA MET A 387 12.65 -13.11 3.76
C MET A 387 12.99 -14.52 4.25
N HIS A 388 14.28 -14.90 4.28
CA HIS A 388 14.70 -16.21 4.79
C HIS A 388 15.17 -16.20 6.26
N ARG A 389 15.00 -15.08 7.00
CA ARG A 389 15.50 -14.93 8.39
C ARG A 389 17.00 -15.25 8.52
N ARG A 390 17.79 -14.87 7.52
CA ARG A 390 19.24 -15.12 7.54
C ARG A 390 20.00 -13.85 7.84
N PHE A 391 20.97 -13.99 8.72
CA PHE A 391 21.89 -12.94 9.09
C PHE A 391 23.27 -13.58 9.32
N GLU A 392 24.17 -13.43 8.36
CA GLU A 392 25.43 -14.18 8.36
C GLU A 392 26.60 -13.32 7.91
N LEU A 393 27.79 -13.58 8.47
CA LEU A 393 29.02 -12.95 8.01
C LEU A 393 29.38 -13.50 6.62
N LEU A 394 29.59 -12.61 5.65
CA LEU A 394 30.09 -12.94 4.33
C LEU A 394 31.62 -13.08 4.41
N SER A 395 32.10 -14.32 4.48
CA SER A 395 33.53 -14.64 4.41
C SER A 395 34.00 -14.81 2.95
N PRO A 396 35.29 -14.56 2.65
CA PRO A 396 35.87 -14.82 1.33
C PRO A 396 35.70 -16.28 0.87
N GLU A 397 35.78 -17.23 1.81
CA GLU A 397 35.68 -18.68 1.53
C GLU A 397 34.23 -19.15 1.27
N ARG A 398 33.24 -18.24 1.35
CA ARG A 398 31.79 -18.44 1.22
C ARG A 398 31.29 -19.72 1.89
N SER A 399 30.60 -19.58 3.03
CA SER A 399 29.83 -20.69 3.65
C SER A 399 28.88 -21.36 2.63
N GLU A 400 28.53 -22.62 2.86
CA GLU A 400 27.53 -23.35 2.05
C GLU A 400 26.23 -22.54 1.88
N VAL A 401 25.83 -21.81 2.92
CA VAL A 401 24.68 -20.91 2.91
C VAL A 401 24.91 -19.71 1.97
N SER A 402 26.02 -18.98 2.13
CA SER A 402 26.30 -17.79 1.32
C SER A 402 26.55 -18.13 -0.16
N ARG A 403 26.95 -19.37 -0.48
CA ARG A 403 27.06 -19.87 -1.86
C ARG A 403 25.73 -19.87 -2.60
N ARG A 404 24.61 -19.90 -1.87
CA ARG A 404 23.27 -19.81 -2.48
C ARG A 404 22.92 -18.40 -2.96
N TYR A 405 23.66 -17.38 -2.54
CA TYR A 405 23.46 -15.98 -2.96
C TYR A 405 24.46 -15.68 -4.07
N LEU A 406 24.04 -15.92 -5.30
CA LEU A 406 24.86 -15.76 -6.48
C LEU A 406 24.82 -14.27 -6.87
N THR A 407 25.96 -13.60 -6.67
CA THR A 407 26.16 -12.16 -6.93
C THR A 407 26.12 -11.86 -8.44
N ILE A 408 26.09 -10.57 -8.75
CA ILE A 408 26.05 -10.01 -10.11
C ILE A 408 27.28 -10.42 -10.94
N ASP A 409 28.40 -10.74 -10.30
CA ASP A 409 29.65 -11.16 -10.94
C ASP A 409 29.56 -12.51 -11.70
N ASN A 410 28.49 -13.29 -11.50
CA ASN A 410 28.31 -14.64 -12.07
C ASN A 410 27.24 -14.76 -13.20
N LYS A 411 27.10 -13.71 -14.03
CA LYS A 411 26.41 -13.68 -15.35
C LYS A 411 24.87 -13.50 -15.39
N PRO A 412 24.28 -13.47 -16.62
CA PRO A 412 23.33 -12.47 -17.09
C PRO A 412 21.94 -12.73 -16.52
N TRP A 413 21.30 -11.68 -16.04
CA TRP A 413 20.14 -11.79 -15.16
C TRP A 413 18.96 -12.60 -15.70
N TYR A 414 18.83 -12.77 -17.04
CA TYR A 414 17.98 -13.77 -17.69
C TYR A 414 18.54 -14.06 -19.10
N GLY A 415 18.31 -15.24 -19.69
CA GLY A 415 18.39 -15.40 -21.14
C GLY A 415 17.53 -14.32 -21.82
N LYS A 416 17.92 -13.87 -23.03
CA LYS A 416 17.25 -12.77 -23.76
C LYS A 416 15.71 -12.87 -23.60
N PRO A 417 15.00 -11.76 -23.33
CA PRO A 417 13.55 -11.78 -23.26
C PRO A 417 13.01 -12.40 -24.55
N GLU A 418 12.09 -13.35 -24.45
CA GLU A 418 11.34 -13.79 -25.63
C GLU A 418 10.67 -12.55 -26.25
N PRO A 419 10.75 -12.39 -27.58
CA PRO A 419 10.12 -11.28 -28.25
C PRO A 419 8.64 -11.24 -27.88
N ASN A 420 8.14 -10.04 -27.58
CA ASN A 420 6.76 -9.78 -27.23
C ASN A 420 5.82 -10.53 -28.18
N GLU A 421 5.12 -11.55 -27.70
CA GLU A 421 3.86 -11.91 -28.32
C GLU A 421 2.84 -10.85 -27.91
N PRO A 422 2.27 -10.09 -28.87
CA PRO A 422 1.08 -9.32 -28.59
C PRO A 422 -0.02 -10.33 -28.26
N LYS A 423 -0.53 -10.30 -27.02
CA LYS A 423 -1.74 -11.06 -26.69
C LYS A 423 -2.96 -10.30 -27.24
N PRO A 424 -3.97 -11.03 -27.72
CA PRO A 424 -5.13 -10.50 -28.45
C PRO A 424 -5.95 -9.48 -27.67
#